data_AF-A0A354GM29-F1
#
_entry.id   AF-A0A354GM29-F1
#
_cell.length_a   1.000
_cell.length_b   1.000
_cell.length_c   1.000
_cell.angle_alpha   90.00
_cell.angle_beta   90.00
_cell.angle_gamma   90.00
#
_symmetry.space_group_name_H-M   'P 1'
#
loop_
_entity.id
_entity.type
_entity.pdbx_description
1 polymer ?
#
loop_
_entity_poly.entity_id
_entity_poly.type
_entity_poly.pdbx_seq_one_letter_code
_entity_poly.pdbx_strand_id
1 'polypeptide(L)' 'MTELLQQAFAEAAKLPEPEQMVLASRLLTELAGEDDFDRAIARSSNKLAALAREALAEHRSGQSEALDPEQL' A
#
# COMPACT_ATOMS: atom_id res chain seq x y z
N MET A 1 -7.89 -10.43 -18.29
CA MET A 1 -6.42 -10.37 -18.21
C MET A 1 -5.94 -9.34 -19.22
N THR A 2 -5.28 -8.27 -18.79
CA THR A 2 -4.65 -7.31 -19.73
C THR A 2 -3.57 -8.01 -20.56
N GLU A 3 -3.24 -7.50 -21.74
CA GLU A 3 -2.17 -8.05 -22.59
C GLU A 3 -0.84 -8.20 -21.84
N LEU A 4 -0.45 -7.18 -21.06
CA LEU A 4 0.79 -7.20 -20.27
C LEU A 4 0.81 -8.34 -19.24
N LEU A 5 -0.28 -8.52 -18.49
CA LEU A 5 -0.41 -9.59 -17.50
C LEU A 5 -0.43 -10.98 -18.17
N GLN A 6 -1.03 -11.12 -19.35
CA GLN A 6 -0.95 -12.37 -20.12
C GLN A 6 0.49 -12.70 -20.51
N GLN A 7 1.23 -11.71 -21.02
CA GLN A 7 2.64 -11.87 -21.38
C GLN A 7 3.49 -12.25 -20.16
N ALA A 8 3.27 -11.62 -19.00
CA ALA A 8 3.98 -11.95 -17.77
C ALA A 8 3.77 -13.40 -17.35
N PHE A 9 2.54 -13.91 -17.40
CA PHE A 9 2.25 -15.32 -17.11
C PHE A 9 2.85 -16.27 -18.16
N ALA A 10 2.84 -15.88 -19.43
CA ALA A 10 3.44 -16.68 -20.49
C ALA A 10 4.97 -16.83 -20.33
N GLU A 11 5.67 -15.77 -19.90
CA GLU A 11 7.10 -15.84 -19.58
C GLU A 11 7.36 -16.64 -18.30
N ALA A 12 6.54 -16.44 -17.25
CA ALA A 12 6.65 -17.20 -16.01
C ALA A 12 6.51 -18.72 -16.22
N ALA A 13 5.59 -19.12 -17.11
CA ALA A 13 5.34 -20.53 -17.43
C ALA A 13 6.52 -21.24 -18.12
N LYS A 14 7.50 -20.49 -18.66
CA LYS A 14 8.72 -21.07 -19.27
C LYS A 14 9.77 -21.50 -18.24
N LEU A 15 9.64 -21.04 -16.99
CA LEU A 15 10.57 -21.36 -15.91
C LEU A 15 10.43 -22.83 -15.47
N PRO A 16 11.46 -23.43 -14.86
CA PRO A 16 11.32 -24.71 -14.16
C PRO A 16 10.27 -24.64 -13.05
N GLU A 17 9.58 -25.75 -12.78
CA GLU A 17 8.51 -25.82 -11.77
C GLU A 17 8.90 -25.25 -10.39
N PRO A 18 10.10 -25.52 -9.83
CA PRO A 18 10.50 -24.92 -8.55
C PRO A 18 10.54 -23.38 -8.60
N GLU A 19 10.99 -22.81 -9.72
CA GLU A 19 11.06 -21.35 -9.90
C GLU A 19 9.67 -20.75 -10.09
N GLN A 20 8.78 -21.45 -10.82
CA GLN A 20 7.37 -21.05 -10.93
C GLN A 20 6.70 -21.00 -9.55
N MET A 21 6.95 -22.00 -8.69
CA MET A 21 6.39 -22.02 -7.33
C MET A 21 6.89 -20.85 -6.48
N VAL A 22 8.19 -20.52 -6.57
CA VAL A 22 8.75 -19.37 -5.85
C VAL A 22 8.13 -18.05 -6.35
N LEU A 23 8.01 -17.89 -7.67
CA LEU A 23 7.42 -16.69 -8.27
C LEU A 23 5.95 -16.54 -7.89
N ALA A 24 5.17 -17.64 -7.97
CA ALA A 24 3.76 -17.63 -7.59
C ALA A 24 3.55 -17.28 -6.11
N SER A 25 4.37 -17.86 -5.21
CA SER A 25 4.30 -17.57 -3.78
C SER A 25 4.54 -16.07 -3.48
N ARG A 26 5.55 -15.48 -4.13
CA ARG A 26 5.85 -14.04 -4.00
C ARG A 26 4.71 -13.16 -4.52
N LEU A 27 4.18 -13.47 -5.70
CA LEU A 27 3.08 -12.71 -6.30
C LEU A 27 1.82 -12.76 -5.43
N LEU A 28 1.47 -13.94 -4.92
CA LEU A 28 0.32 -14.11 -4.01
C LEU A 28 0.50 -13.34 -2.69
N THR A 29 1.73 -13.31 -2.17
CA THR A 29 2.04 -12.55 -0.95
C THR A 29 1.87 -11.05 -1.17
N GLU A 30 2.39 -10.54 -2.29
CA GLU A 30 2.26 -9.11 -2.65
C GLU A 30 0.79 -8.70 -2.78
N LEU A 31 0.01 -9.48 -3.55
CA LEU A 31 -1.41 -9.22 -3.75
C LEU A 31 -2.19 -9.25 -2.45
N ALA A 32 -1.88 -10.18 -1.54
CA ALA A 32 -2.53 -10.24 -0.22
C ALA A 32 -2.17 -9.02 0.65
N GLY A 33 -0.94 -8.53 0.57
CA GLY A 33 -0.47 -7.34 1.30
C GLY A 33 -1.18 -6.06 0.85
N GLU A 34 -1.32 -5.85 -0.46
CA GLU A 34 -2.08 -4.72 -1.02
C GLU A 34 -3.55 -4.77 -0.55
N ASP A 35 -4.16 -5.95 -0.63
CA ASP A 35 -5.53 -6.21 -0.19
C ASP A 35 -5.76 -5.88 1.30
N ASP A 36 -4.82 -6.27 2.17
CA ASP A 36 -4.89 -5.99 3.61
C ASP A 36 -4.72 -4.51 3.91
N PHE A 37 -3.82 -3.82 3.21
CA PHE A 37 -3.63 -2.38 3.35
C PHE A 37 -4.91 -1.61 2.96
N ASP A 38 -5.50 -1.93 1.81
CA ASP A 38 -6.74 -1.30 1.34
C ASP A 38 -7.89 -1.52 2.32
N ARG A 39 -8.03 -2.74 2.85
CA ARG A 39 -9.02 -3.05 3.89
C ARG A 39 -8.78 -2.27 5.17
N ALA A 40 -7.52 -2.14 5.60
CA ALA A 40 -7.16 -1.40 6.80
C ALA A 40 -7.50 0.10 6.65
N ILE A 41 -7.16 0.68 5.50
CA ILE A 41 -7.48 2.08 5.18
C ILE A 41 -9.00 2.29 5.12
N ALA A 42 -9.73 1.44 4.41
CA ALA A 42 -11.19 1.55 4.30
C ALA A 42 -11.90 1.53 5.68
N ARG A 43 -11.36 0.78 6.65
CA ARG A 43 -11.89 0.69 8.02
C ARG A 43 -11.43 1.82 8.94
N SER A 44 -10.46 2.62 8.52
CA SER A 44 -9.81 3.64 9.36
C SER A 44 -10.45 5.03 9.28
N SER A 45 -11.47 5.23 8.43
CA SER A 45 -12.09 6.55 8.16
C SER A 45 -12.47 7.35 9.41
N ASN A 46 -13.11 6.73 10.40
CA ASN A 46 -13.48 7.37 11.67
C ASN A 46 -12.25 7.81 12.48
N LYS A 47 -11.21 6.96 12.53
CA LYS A 47 -9.96 7.26 13.23
C LYS A 47 -9.20 8.39 12.54
N LEU A 48 -9.08 8.34 11.21
CA LEU A 48 -8.45 9.39 10.42
C LEU A 48 -9.21 10.72 10.55
N ALA A 49 -10.55 10.70 10.56
CA ALA A 49 -11.35 11.90 10.78
C ALA A 49 -11.14 12.50 12.18
N ALA A 50 -10.95 11.67 13.21
CA ALA A 50 -10.62 12.13 14.56
C ALA A 50 -9.24 12.80 14.59
N LEU A 51 -8.21 12.14 14.04
CA LEU A 51 -6.86 12.67 13.95
C LEU A 51 -6.81 13.99 13.16
N ALA A 52 -7.56 14.08 12.05
CA ALA A 52 -7.63 15.31 11.26
C ALA A 52 -8.26 16.47 12.04
N ARG A 53 -9.31 16.20 12.83
CA ARG A 53 -9.93 17.22 13.70
C ARG A 53 -8.99 17.69 14.80
N GLU A 54 -8.25 16.75 15.40
CA GLU A 54 -7.25 17.03 16.43
C GLU A 54 -6.13 17.91 15.88
N ALA A 55 -5.50 17.51 14.77
CA ALA A 55 -4.44 18.29 14.12
C ALA A 55 -4.90 19.71 13.74
N LEU A 56 -6.15 19.87 13.26
CA LEU A 56 -6.71 21.19 12.97
C LEU A 56 -6.94 22.02 14.24
N ALA A 57 -7.32 21.40 15.35
CA ALA A 57 -7.49 22.09 16.63
C ALA A 57 -6.14 22.56 17.18
N GLU A 58 -5.12 21.69 17.14
CA GLU A 58 -3.74 22.00 17.54
C GLU A 58 -3.19 23.16 16.71
N HIS A 59 -3.32 23.10 15.38
CA HIS A 59 -2.89 24.17 14.49
C HIS A 59 -3.57 25.51 14.83
N ARG A 60 -4.89 25.52 15.01
CA ARG A 60 -5.65 26.73 15.38
C ARG A 60 -5.26 27.29 16.75
N SER A 61 -4.80 26.44 17.66
CA SER A 61 -4.32 26.84 18.98
C SER A 61 -2.84 27.26 19.01
N GLY A 62 -2.16 27.25 17.86
CA GLY A 62 -0.75 27.60 17.76
C GLY A 62 0.20 26.52 18.28
N GLN A 63 -0.28 25.28 18.42
CA GLN A 63 0.50 24.12 18.88
C GLN A 63 1.20 23.36 17.74
N SER A 64 1.17 23.88 16.52
CA SER A 64 1.83 23.29 15.36
C SER A 64 3.02 24.13 14.91
N GLU A 65 4.08 23.49 14.45
CA GLU A 65 5.23 24.14 13.82
C GLU A 65 5.15 24.05 12.29
N ALA A 66 5.77 25.01 11.60
CA ALA A 66 5.89 24.95 10.15
C ALA A 66 6.88 23.84 9.77
N LEU A 67 6.51 23.01 8.79
CA LEU A 67 7.40 22.00 8.23
C LEU A 67 8.51 22.70 7.43
N ASP A 68 9.78 22.44 7.75
CA ASP A 68 10.94 22.82 6.95
C ASP A 68 11.39 21.61 6.09
N PRO A 69 11.14 21.61 4.77
CA PRO A 69 11.49 20.50 3.90
C PRO A 69 12.99 20.21 3.80
N GLU A 70 13.84 21.20 4.08
CA GLU A 70 15.31 21.06 4.02
C GLU A 70 15.89 20.37 5.27
N GLN A 71 15.06 20.12 6.28
CA GLN A 71 15.43 19.45 7.54
C GLN A 71 14.77 18.06 7.70
N LEU A 72 14.15 17.53 6.64
CA LEU A 72 13.59 16.17 6.58
C LEU A 72 14.66 15.12 6.23
#